data_AF-A0A0M8MPJ7-F1
#
_entry.id   AF-A0A0M8MPJ7-F1
#
_cell.length_a   1.000
_cell.length_b   1.000
_cell.length_c   1.000
_cell.angle_alpha   90.00
_cell.angle_beta   90.00
_cell.angle_gamma   90.00
#
_symmetry.space_group_name_H-M   'P 1'
#
loop_
_entity.id
_entity.type
_entity.pdbx_description
1 polymer ?
#
loop_
_entity_poly.entity_id
_entity_poly.type
_entity_poly.pdbx_seq_one_letter_code
_entity_poly.pdbx_strand_id
1 'polypeptide(L)'
;MNETDLPDEFRSYRLSQLERTEDDAALGKEGMNFSENTNFCQLDGEDAGDEAIYVDLMKNPERFTGYAGTSANRVWRSIYDENCFGGVKWMEPARSKESGGTGFVSQSKVKEAMKSVPLTLMNPASPFQPGPLDSLIESVQAPIDPASVEQCLEKRVFYRVISGLHASISIHICNEYLDQDTMTWGPNLECFLTRISQHPERLQNVYFDYVIMMRALSKAGEYLDKFSLRSGDEIKDEESRKQLSELLQLARENRPSFDEHKLFTLTDDPNHNRETLALKEDFRMHFRNISRIMDCVGCDKCRLWGKVQITGVGTALKLLFAFEESETEQRVELTRNELVALINTAHRISESVCTRMER
;
A
#
# COMPACT_ATOMS: atom_id res chain seq x y z
N MET A 1 26.09 12.53 -10.27
CA MET A 1 25.92 13.98 -10.39
C MET A 1 25.44 14.51 -9.03
N ASN A 2 25.90 15.67 -8.55
CA ASN A 2 25.31 16.24 -7.33
C ASN A 2 23.98 16.93 -7.69
N GLU A 3 23.00 16.93 -6.78
CA GLU A 3 21.68 17.55 -7.02
C GLU A 3 21.79 19.04 -7.40
N THR A 4 22.83 19.72 -6.91
CA THR A 4 23.13 21.12 -7.25
C THR A 4 23.42 21.34 -8.73
N ASP A 5 23.88 20.30 -9.43
CA ASP A 5 24.27 20.35 -10.83
C ASP A 5 23.06 20.12 -11.75
N LEU A 6 21.92 19.68 -11.21
CA LEU A 6 20.68 19.49 -11.94
C LEU A 6 19.96 20.84 -12.16
N PRO A 7 19.28 21.01 -13.32
CA PRO A 7 18.33 22.10 -13.53
C PRO A 7 17.29 22.15 -12.41
N ASP A 8 16.82 23.36 -12.08
CA ASP A 8 15.96 23.58 -10.90
C ASP A 8 14.71 22.69 -10.90
N GLU A 9 14.07 22.52 -12.06
CA GLU A 9 12.87 21.69 -12.27
C GLU A 9 13.05 20.20 -11.96
N PHE A 10 14.29 19.70 -12.01
CA PHE A 10 14.63 18.29 -11.77
C PHE A 10 15.23 18.04 -10.38
N ARG A 11 15.26 19.06 -9.51
CA ARG A 11 15.72 18.90 -8.13
C ARG A 11 14.66 18.26 -7.27
N SER A 12 15.07 17.55 -6.22
CA SER A 12 14.18 16.73 -5.39
C SER A 12 13.02 17.56 -4.82
N TYR A 13 13.30 18.78 -4.38
CA TYR A 13 12.27 19.67 -3.83
C TYR A 13 11.19 20.07 -4.86
N ARG A 14 11.51 20.15 -6.15
CA ARG A 14 10.53 20.40 -7.23
C ARG A 14 9.80 19.13 -7.60
N LEU A 15 10.54 18.03 -7.76
CA LEU A 15 9.95 16.73 -8.07
C LEU A 15 8.96 16.26 -7.01
N SER A 16 9.19 16.64 -5.74
CA SER A 16 8.32 16.30 -4.61
C SER A 16 7.06 17.16 -4.49
N GLN A 17 7.05 18.37 -5.06
CA GLN A 17 5.94 19.33 -4.92
C GLN A 17 4.67 18.83 -5.59
N LEU A 18 3.52 19.15 -4.97
CA LEU A 18 2.21 18.92 -5.57
C LEU A 18 1.94 19.94 -6.68
N GLU A 19 1.48 19.44 -7.81
CA GLU A 19 0.91 20.25 -8.88
C GLU A 19 -0.55 20.54 -8.56
N ARG A 20 -0.94 21.82 -8.60
CA ARG A 20 -2.28 22.29 -8.26
C ARG A 20 -2.77 23.25 -9.33
N THR A 21 -4.02 23.08 -9.74
CA THR A 21 -4.74 23.99 -10.64
C THR A 21 -5.67 24.92 -9.85
N GLU A 22 -6.11 26.02 -10.48
CA GLU A 22 -7.06 26.95 -9.85
C GLU A 22 -8.39 26.27 -9.50
N ASP A 23 -8.81 25.28 -10.32
CA ASP A 23 -10.01 24.46 -10.09
C ASP A 23 -9.89 23.60 -8.81
N ASP A 24 -8.70 23.06 -8.52
CA ASP A 24 -8.43 22.29 -7.29
C ASP A 24 -8.55 23.19 -6.04
N ALA A 25 -8.21 24.47 -6.17
CA ALA A 25 -8.36 25.46 -5.11
C ALA A 25 -9.83 25.92 -4.92
N ALA A 26 -10.66 25.83 -5.97
CA ALA A 26 -12.09 26.15 -5.90
C ALA A 26 -12.91 25.03 -5.24
N LEU A 27 -12.62 23.76 -5.54
CA LEU A 27 -13.27 22.60 -4.92
C LEU A 27 -13.04 22.55 -3.40
N GLY A 28 -11.86 22.97 -2.93
CA GLY A 28 -11.57 23.12 -1.50
C GLY A 28 -12.43 24.17 -0.79
N LYS A 29 -12.96 25.16 -1.51
CA LYS A 29 -13.84 26.21 -0.96
C LYS A 29 -15.31 25.84 -0.98
N GLU A 30 -15.76 25.05 -1.96
CA GLU A 30 -17.16 24.58 -2.03
C GLU A 30 -17.47 23.45 -1.03
N GLY A 31 -16.47 22.63 -0.69
CA GLY A 31 -16.60 21.56 0.33
C GLY A 31 -16.84 22.08 1.76
N MET A 32 -16.57 23.35 2.03
CA MET A 32 -16.73 23.98 3.35
C MET A 32 -18.19 24.32 3.70
N ASN A 33 -19.14 24.23 2.75
CA ASN A 33 -20.54 24.65 2.92
C ASN A 33 -21.53 23.51 3.23
N PHE A 34 -21.06 22.28 3.48
CA PHE A 34 -21.92 21.16 3.88
C PHE A 34 -22.00 21.02 5.41
N SER A 35 -23.04 21.62 6.01
CA SER A 35 -23.74 21.26 7.26
C SER A 35 -22.92 20.72 8.46
N GLU A 36 -22.99 21.44 9.59
CA GLU A 36 -22.41 21.20 10.92
C GLU A 36 -22.74 19.86 11.64
N ASN A 37 -23.01 18.75 10.94
CA ASN A 37 -23.31 17.46 11.60
C ASN A 37 -22.79 16.21 10.87
N THR A 38 -21.88 16.35 9.91
CA THR A 38 -21.15 15.20 9.35
C THR A 38 -19.78 15.14 10.00
N ASN A 39 -19.59 14.22 10.95
CA ASN A 39 -18.28 13.93 11.53
C ASN A 39 -17.34 13.37 10.43
N PHE A 40 -16.73 14.27 9.67
CA PHE A 40 -15.87 14.01 8.51
C PHE A 40 -14.43 13.64 8.90
N CYS A 41 -14.25 13.14 10.12
CA CYS A 41 -12.96 12.85 10.71
C CYS A 41 -13.10 11.64 11.62
N GLN A 42 -12.98 10.46 11.03
CA GLN A 42 -12.72 9.25 11.80
C GLN A 42 -11.58 8.45 11.19
N LEU A 43 -10.46 9.15 10.95
CA LEU A 43 -9.10 8.59 11.03
C LEU A 43 -8.13 9.60 11.65
N ASP A 44 -8.33 10.90 11.43
CA ASP A 44 -7.72 11.97 12.22
C ASP A 44 -8.78 12.51 13.21
N GLY A 45 -8.43 12.64 14.49
CA GLY A 45 -9.37 13.18 15.48
C GLY A 45 -9.34 14.70 15.42
N GLU A 46 -10.50 15.35 15.57
CA GLU A 46 -10.81 16.76 15.98
C GLU A 46 -9.92 17.96 15.52
N ASP A 47 -8.79 17.74 14.85
CA ASP A 47 -7.74 18.70 14.49
C ASP A 47 -7.46 18.71 12.98
N ALA A 48 -8.36 18.16 12.14
CA ALA A 48 -8.36 18.50 10.72
C ALA A 48 -8.91 19.92 10.60
N GLY A 49 -8.06 20.90 10.94
CA GLY A 49 -8.36 22.30 10.82
C GLY A 49 -8.70 22.68 9.38
N ASP A 50 -9.06 23.95 9.20
CA ASP A 50 -9.47 24.64 7.97
C ASP A 50 -8.49 24.56 6.75
N GLU A 51 -7.58 23.57 6.69
CA GLU A 51 -6.48 23.43 5.73
C GLU A 51 -6.53 22.16 4.86
N ALA A 52 -7.62 21.38 4.86
CA ALA A 52 -7.76 20.25 3.94
C ALA A 52 -7.89 20.74 2.48
N ILE A 53 -7.11 20.16 1.57
CA ILE A 53 -7.14 20.50 0.13
C ILE A 53 -7.49 19.29 -0.72
N TYR A 54 -8.27 19.51 -1.78
CA TYR A 54 -8.43 18.52 -2.83
C TYR A 54 -7.19 18.52 -3.74
N VAL A 55 -6.75 17.31 -4.11
CA VAL A 55 -5.58 17.09 -4.97
C VAL A 55 -5.97 16.17 -6.10
N ASP A 56 -5.67 16.59 -7.32
CA ASP A 56 -5.81 15.77 -8.52
C ASP A 56 -4.67 14.74 -8.58
N LEU A 57 -5.03 13.45 -8.41
CA LEU A 57 -4.07 12.34 -8.42
C LEU A 57 -3.46 12.09 -9.81
N MET A 58 -4.16 12.46 -10.89
CA MET A 58 -3.67 12.26 -12.25
C MET A 58 -2.52 13.21 -12.59
N LYS A 59 -2.56 14.43 -12.04
CA LYS A 59 -1.45 15.40 -12.14
C LYS A 59 -0.31 15.10 -11.18
N ASN A 60 -0.56 14.30 -10.16
CA ASN A 60 0.39 13.99 -9.10
C ASN A 60 0.68 12.49 -9.03
N PRO A 61 1.24 11.85 -10.08
CA PRO A 61 1.48 10.42 -10.10
C PRO A 61 2.56 10.00 -9.08
N GLU A 62 2.48 8.74 -8.64
CA GLU A 62 3.52 8.10 -7.82
C GLU A 62 4.72 7.75 -8.69
N ARG A 63 5.82 8.50 -8.55
CA ARG A 63 7.05 8.30 -9.34
C ARG A 63 8.29 8.75 -8.59
N PHE A 64 9.45 8.66 -9.22
CA PHE A 64 10.71 9.12 -8.63
C PHE A 64 10.67 10.61 -8.24
N THR A 65 10.97 10.92 -6.98
CA THR A 65 11.03 12.30 -6.44
C THR A 65 12.40 12.70 -5.90
N GLY A 66 13.37 11.79 -5.88
CA GLY A 66 14.65 11.98 -5.20
C GLY A 66 14.60 11.87 -3.67
N TYR A 67 13.42 11.70 -3.04
CA TYR A 67 13.31 11.55 -1.59
C TYR A 67 14.01 10.27 -1.10
N ALA A 68 15.08 10.43 -0.32
CA ALA A 68 15.91 9.33 0.15
C ALA A 68 16.71 9.68 1.42
N GLY A 69 17.59 8.76 1.84
CA GLY A 69 18.54 8.98 2.91
C GLY A 69 17.94 8.87 4.32
N THR A 70 18.58 9.52 5.30
CA THR A 70 18.24 9.37 6.73
C THR A 70 16.80 9.76 7.07
N SER A 71 16.20 10.70 6.33
CA SER A 71 14.78 11.06 6.52
C SER A 71 13.86 9.90 6.13
N ALA A 72 13.97 9.42 4.89
CA ALA A 72 13.16 8.31 4.40
C ALA A 72 13.37 7.03 5.21
N ASN A 73 14.61 6.72 5.58
CA ASN A 73 14.94 5.54 6.39
C ASN A 73 14.33 5.61 7.80
N ARG A 74 14.26 6.80 8.41
CA ARG A 74 13.60 6.97 9.71
C ARG A 74 12.09 6.76 9.61
N VAL A 75 11.45 7.31 8.59
CA VAL A 75 10.01 7.09 8.34
C VAL A 75 9.72 5.60 8.22
N TRP A 76 10.41 4.90 7.32
CA TRP A 76 10.17 3.46 7.14
C TRP A 76 10.45 2.66 8.40
N ARG A 77 11.54 2.95 9.13
CA ARG A 77 11.81 2.31 10.42
C ARG A 77 10.65 2.52 11.39
N SER A 78 10.15 3.74 11.55
CA SER A 78 9.00 4.01 12.42
C SER A 78 7.75 3.22 12.00
N ILE A 79 7.48 3.10 10.70
CA ILE A 79 6.33 2.31 10.19
C ILE A 79 6.50 0.82 10.53
N TYR A 80 7.69 0.25 10.33
CA TYR A 80 7.93 -1.15 10.70
C TYR A 80 7.92 -1.37 12.22
N ASP A 81 8.35 -0.39 13.00
CA ASP A 81 8.35 -0.43 14.47
C ASP A 81 6.93 -0.34 15.06
N GLU A 82 5.93 0.10 14.28
CA GLU A 82 4.51 -0.02 14.65
C GLU A 82 4.04 -1.48 14.71
N ASN A 83 4.82 -2.45 14.21
CA ASN A 83 4.51 -3.88 14.31
C ASN A 83 4.64 -4.42 15.75
N CYS A 84 3.76 -3.98 16.64
CA CYS A 84 3.78 -4.29 18.08
C CYS A 84 2.38 -4.64 18.62
N PHE A 85 1.89 -5.83 18.26
CA PHE A 85 0.66 -6.39 18.81
C PHE A 85 0.89 -6.94 20.23
N GLY A 86 -0.04 -6.65 21.15
CA GLY A 86 -0.02 -7.17 22.53
C GLY A 86 1.22 -6.77 23.37
N GLY A 87 1.93 -5.70 23.02
CA GLY A 87 3.10 -5.21 23.76
C GLY A 87 4.42 -5.93 23.46
N VAL A 88 4.44 -6.91 22.56
CA VAL A 88 5.65 -7.63 22.16
C VAL A 88 6.15 -7.07 20.81
N LYS A 89 7.31 -6.41 20.83
CA LYS A 89 7.93 -5.84 19.62
C LYS A 89 8.37 -6.94 18.66
N TRP A 90 8.01 -6.79 17.39
CA TRP A 90 8.55 -7.64 16.33
C TRP A 90 10.02 -7.29 16.07
N MET A 91 10.88 -8.31 16.03
CA MET A 91 12.28 -8.15 15.64
C MET A 91 12.46 -8.51 14.18
N GLU A 92 12.85 -7.52 13.37
CA GLU A 92 13.15 -7.73 11.97
C GLU A 92 14.35 -8.68 11.80
N PRO A 93 14.29 -9.66 10.87
CA PRO A 93 15.48 -10.40 10.46
C PRO A 93 16.56 -9.43 9.99
N ALA A 94 17.83 -9.70 10.31
CA ALA A 94 18.92 -8.76 10.00
C ALA A 94 18.96 -8.40 8.50
N ARG A 95 18.61 -7.15 8.16
CA ARG A 95 18.78 -6.61 6.79
C ARG A 95 20.27 -6.61 6.42
N SER A 96 20.60 -6.98 5.19
CA SER A 96 21.94 -6.73 4.64
C SER A 96 22.24 -5.22 4.70
N LYS A 97 23.48 -4.85 5.06
CA LYS A 97 23.91 -3.44 5.17
C LYS A 97 23.80 -2.63 3.86
N GLU A 98 23.46 -3.30 2.76
CA GLU A 98 23.30 -2.74 1.42
C GLU A 98 21.85 -2.31 1.12
N SER A 99 20.87 -2.78 1.89
CA SER A 99 19.44 -2.53 1.69
C SER A 99 18.97 -1.11 2.06
N GLY A 100 19.90 -0.17 2.27
CA GLY A 100 19.64 1.22 2.69
C GLY A 100 20.35 2.27 1.84
N GLY A 101 20.73 1.92 0.60
CA GLY A 101 21.45 2.81 -0.30
C GLY A 101 20.67 4.08 -0.66
N THR A 102 21.42 5.18 -0.80
CA THR A 102 20.98 6.47 -1.35
C THR A 102 20.02 6.28 -2.53
N GLY A 103 19.05 7.17 -2.72
CA GLY A 103 18.10 7.18 -3.86
C GLY A 103 18.72 7.19 -5.25
N PHE A 104 20.05 7.10 -5.33
CA PHE A 104 20.89 7.03 -6.52
C PHE A 104 21.80 5.82 -6.36
N VAL A 105 21.67 4.84 -7.27
CA VAL A 105 22.58 3.69 -7.36
C VAL A 105 23.73 4.07 -8.28
N SER A 106 24.95 3.68 -7.92
CA SER A 106 26.15 3.90 -8.73
C SER A 106 26.47 2.64 -9.53
N GLN A 107 26.72 2.81 -10.84
CA GLN A 107 27.06 1.76 -11.81
C GLN A 107 28.17 0.79 -11.33
N SER A 108 29.07 1.20 -10.43
CA SER A 108 30.15 0.35 -9.94
C SER A 108 29.67 -0.76 -9.00
N LYS A 109 28.54 -0.58 -8.29
CA LYS A 109 27.95 -1.60 -7.41
C LYS A 109 27.21 -2.71 -8.18
N VAL A 110 26.85 -2.45 -9.43
CA VAL A 110 26.12 -3.39 -10.32
C VAL A 110 27.00 -4.55 -10.79
N LYS A 111 28.27 -4.30 -11.11
CA LYS A 111 29.19 -5.34 -11.61
C LYS A 111 29.45 -6.46 -10.61
N GLU A 112 29.31 -6.17 -9.33
CA GLU A 112 29.49 -7.13 -8.25
C GLU A 112 28.20 -7.91 -8.00
N ALA A 113 27.03 -7.24 -8.06
CA ALA A 113 25.73 -7.86 -7.87
C ALA A 113 25.25 -8.73 -9.05
N MET A 114 25.70 -8.47 -10.29
CA MET A 114 25.42 -9.36 -11.44
C MET A 114 26.10 -10.74 -11.32
N LYS A 115 27.12 -10.89 -10.46
CA LYS A 115 27.78 -12.19 -10.21
C LYS A 115 27.00 -13.07 -9.24
N SER A 116 26.07 -12.52 -8.45
CA SER A 116 25.29 -13.23 -7.44
C SER A 116 23.87 -13.58 -7.89
N VAL A 117 23.47 -13.23 -9.11
CA VAL A 117 22.17 -13.63 -9.68
C VAL A 117 22.26 -15.09 -10.16
N PRO A 118 21.45 -16.02 -9.63
CA PRO A 118 21.44 -17.40 -10.10
C PRO A 118 21.04 -17.46 -11.58
N LEU A 119 21.83 -18.16 -12.39
CA LEU A 119 21.61 -18.37 -13.84
C LEU A 119 20.25 -19.00 -14.20
N THR A 120 19.51 -19.53 -13.22
CA THR A 120 18.15 -20.06 -13.38
C THR A 120 17.08 -19.00 -13.66
N LEU A 121 17.34 -17.72 -13.37
CA LEU A 121 16.42 -16.60 -13.70
C LEU A 121 16.61 -16.05 -15.12
N MET A 122 17.61 -16.53 -15.87
CA MET A 122 17.94 -16.04 -17.22
C MET A 122 17.49 -16.99 -18.34
N ASN A 123 16.76 -18.08 -18.02
CA ASN A 123 16.34 -19.06 -19.01
C ASN A 123 14.82 -18.99 -19.26
N PRO A 124 14.34 -18.40 -20.38
CA PRO A 124 12.91 -18.20 -20.65
C PRO A 124 12.18 -19.49 -21.11
N ALA A 125 12.83 -20.66 -21.01
CA ALA A 125 12.35 -21.92 -21.58
C ALA A 125 11.92 -22.99 -20.56
N SER A 126 11.87 -22.67 -19.27
CA SER A 126 11.25 -23.58 -18.27
C SER A 126 9.78 -23.20 -18.08
N PRO A 127 8.83 -24.13 -18.24
CA PRO A 127 7.43 -23.84 -18.00
C PRO A 127 7.27 -23.57 -16.51
N PHE A 128 7.06 -22.31 -16.14
CA PHE A 128 6.43 -21.96 -14.87
C PHE A 128 5.02 -22.59 -14.90
N GLN A 129 4.87 -23.76 -14.29
CA GLN A 129 3.54 -24.22 -13.92
C GLN A 129 3.06 -23.30 -12.80
N PRO A 130 1.93 -22.60 -12.97
CA PRO A 130 1.36 -21.81 -11.89
C PRO A 130 0.92 -22.79 -10.79
N GLY A 131 1.73 -22.90 -9.74
CA GLY A 131 1.33 -23.59 -8.52
C GLY A 131 0.18 -22.83 -7.84
N PRO A 132 -0.68 -23.51 -7.07
CA PRO A 132 -1.77 -22.85 -6.34
C PRO A 132 -1.23 -21.76 -5.40
N LEU A 133 -1.99 -20.66 -5.30
CA LEU A 133 -1.73 -19.53 -4.38
C LEU A 133 -1.69 -19.95 -2.89
N ASP A 134 -2.13 -21.17 -2.56
CA ASP A 134 -1.94 -21.80 -1.25
C ASP A 134 -0.47 -21.82 -0.79
N SER A 135 0.49 -21.89 -1.71
CA SER A 135 1.93 -21.88 -1.36
C SER A 135 2.42 -20.53 -0.79
N LEU A 136 1.76 -19.42 -1.12
CA LEU A 136 2.06 -18.10 -0.56
C LEU A 136 1.53 -17.94 0.87
N ILE A 137 0.58 -18.79 1.27
CA ILE A 137 0.04 -18.90 2.63
C ILE A 137 0.81 -19.96 3.41
N GLU A 138 1.27 -21.05 2.79
CA GLU A 138 2.24 -21.96 3.43
C GLU A 138 3.56 -21.24 3.74
N SER A 139 3.96 -20.22 2.98
CA SER A 139 5.08 -19.34 3.37
C SER A 139 4.74 -18.40 4.54
N VAL A 140 3.44 -18.16 4.82
CA VAL A 140 2.98 -17.62 6.11
C VAL A 140 3.15 -18.68 7.20
N GLN A 141 3.03 -19.98 6.92
CA GLN A 141 2.98 -21.05 7.93
C GLN A 141 4.29 -21.85 8.10
N ALA A 142 5.29 -21.69 7.24
CA ALA A 142 6.54 -22.45 7.30
C ALA A 142 7.41 -22.07 8.52
N PRO A 143 8.05 -23.04 9.20
CA PRO A 143 8.63 -22.83 10.52
C PRO A 143 9.96 -22.09 10.42
N ILE A 144 10.02 -20.91 11.02
CA ILE A 144 11.28 -20.27 11.42
C ILE A 144 11.33 -20.42 12.94
N ASP A 145 12.43 -20.95 13.46
CA ASP A 145 12.85 -21.07 14.87
C ASP A 145 11.77 -21.25 15.97
N PRO A 146 11.84 -22.24 16.88
CA PRO A 146 10.93 -22.33 18.04
C PRO A 146 10.85 -21.06 18.93
N ALA A 147 11.81 -20.14 18.83
CA ALA A 147 11.76 -18.80 19.45
C ALA A 147 10.92 -17.76 18.66
N SER A 148 10.62 -18.01 17.37
CA SER A 148 9.76 -17.19 16.52
C SER A 148 8.31 -17.73 16.45
N VAL A 149 8.06 -18.91 17.02
CA VAL A 149 6.70 -19.47 17.21
C VAL A 149 5.88 -18.65 18.22
N GLU A 150 6.52 -17.80 19.04
CA GLU A 150 5.86 -16.76 19.84
C GLU A 150 5.52 -15.48 19.06
N GLN A 151 5.81 -15.40 17.74
CA GLN A 151 5.36 -14.29 16.90
C GLN A 151 3.97 -14.61 16.33
N CYS A 152 2.97 -13.95 16.90
CA CYS A 152 1.56 -14.04 16.52
C CYS A 152 1.35 -13.79 15.01
N LEU A 153 0.38 -14.48 14.37
CA LEU A 153 0.07 -14.45 12.92
C LEU A 153 -0.06 -13.03 12.37
N GLU A 154 -0.58 -12.14 13.19
CA GLU A 154 -0.94 -10.76 12.94
C GLU A 154 0.29 -9.90 12.67
N LYS A 155 1.37 -10.14 13.41
CA LYS A 155 2.66 -9.50 13.19
C LYS A 155 3.22 -9.83 11.82
N ARG A 156 3.02 -11.08 11.38
CA ARG A 156 3.47 -11.56 10.08
C ARG A 156 2.61 -10.93 8.97
N VAL A 157 1.30 -10.87 9.15
CA VAL A 157 0.39 -10.19 8.20
C VAL A 157 0.76 -8.72 8.08
N PHE A 158 0.86 -7.98 9.19
CA PHE A 158 1.24 -6.58 9.20
C PHE A 158 2.59 -6.34 8.50
N TYR A 159 3.61 -7.12 8.83
CA TYR A 159 4.92 -7.00 8.19
C TYR A 159 4.83 -7.24 6.67
N ARG A 160 4.13 -8.28 6.23
CA ARG A 160 3.98 -8.58 4.80
C ARG A 160 3.25 -7.46 4.08
N VAL A 161 2.21 -6.90 4.69
CA VAL A 161 1.47 -5.76 4.15
C VAL A 161 2.35 -4.52 3.99
N ILE A 162 3.06 -4.13 5.05
CA ILE A 162 3.96 -2.97 4.96
C ILE A 162 5.11 -3.22 3.99
N SER A 163 5.64 -4.45 3.95
CA SER A 163 6.70 -4.84 3.02
C SER A 163 6.25 -4.86 1.57
N GLY A 164 5.03 -5.32 1.28
CA GLY A 164 4.46 -5.32 -0.07
C GLY A 164 4.22 -3.91 -0.55
N LEU A 165 3.68 -3.05 0.32
CA LEU A 165 3.48 -1.64 0.02
C LEU A 165 4.81 -0.91 -0.27
N HIS A 166 5.82 -1.10 0.57
CA HIS A 166 7.15 -0.51 0.36
C HIS A 166 7.79 -0.99 -0.96
N ALA A 167 7.60 -2.27 -1.30
CA ALA A 167 8.07 -2.82 -2.56
C ALA A 167 7.28 -2.26 -3.77
N SER A 168 5.96 -2.11 -3.66
CA SER A 168 5.09 -1.47 -4.66
C SER A 168 5.55 -0.05 -4.98
N ILE A 169 5.80 0.78 -3.95
CA ILE A 169 6.34 2.14 -4.13
C ILE A 169 7.69 2.10 -4.85
N SER A 170 8.56 1.17 -4.46
CA SER A 170 9.88 1.02 -5.09
C SER A 170 9.78 0.60 -6.56
N ILE A 171 8.79 -0.22 -6.94
CA ILE A 171 8.54 -0.61 -8.33
C ILE A 171 8.14 0.62 -9.16
N HIS A 172 7.21 1.45 -8.68
CA HIS A 172 6.81 2.68 -9.38
C HIS A 172 7.96 3.68 -9.52
N ILE A 173 8.74 3.88 -8.46
CA ILE A 173 9.93 4.75 -8.51
C ILE A 173 10.92 4.27 -9.58
N CYS A 174 11.13 2.95 -9.70
CA CYS A 174 12.03 2.41 -10.70
C CYS A 174 11.40 2.39 -12.11
N ASN A 175 10.08 2.32 -12.24
CA ASN A 175 9.38 2.34 -13.53
C ASN A 175 9.28 3.75 -14.13
N GLU A 176 8.98 4.73 -13.29
CA GLU A 176 8.95 6.15 -13.63
C GLU A 176 10.14 6.87 -13.00
N TYR A 177 11.34 6.50 -13.43
CA TYR A 177 12.59 7.05 -12.95
C TYR A 177 13.05 8.23 -13.83
N LEU A 178 13.63 9.27 -13.22
CA LEU A 178 14.24 10.37 -13.96
C LEU A 178 15.73 10.09 -14.20
N ASP A 179 16.11 9.86 -15.44
CA ASP A 179 17.52 9.78 -15.84
C ASP A 179 18.16 11.17 -15.75
N GLN A 180 19.23 11.30 -14.95
CA GLN A 180 19.90 12.57 -14.68
C GLN A 180 20.82 13.03 -15.81
N ASP A 181 21.24 12.12 -16.69
CA ASP A 181 22.12 12.46 -17.81
C ASP A 181 21.28 12.91 -19.01
N THR A 182 20.13 12.27 -19.24
CA THR A 182 19.24 12.59 -20.37
C THR A 182 18.07 13.52 -20.01
N MET A 183 17.78 13.70 -18.71
CA MET A 183 16.62 14.43 -18.20
C MET A 183 15.28 13.89 -18.71
N THR A 184 15.21 12.58 -18.98
CA THR A 184 14.00 11.91 -19.46
C THR A 184 13.45 10.93 -18.44
N TRP A 185 12.12 10.82 -18.38
CA TRP A 185 11.45 9.81 -17.57
C TRP A 185 11.42 8.47 -18.27
N GLY A 186 11.68 7.39 -17.53
CA GLY A 186 11.53 6.04 -18.05
C GLY A 186 11.95 4.95 -17.06
N PRO A 187 11.86 3.68 -17.48
CA PRO A 187 12.23 2.56 -16.63
C PRO A 187 13.73 2.52 -16.34
N ASN A 188 14.09 2.35 -15.07
CA ASN A 188 15.44 2.14 -14.61
C ASN A 188 15.62 0.69 -14.13
N LEU A 189 16.15 -0.14 -15.03
CA LEU A 189 16.41 -1.55 -14.74
C LEU A 189 17.39 -1.76 -13.58
N GLU A 190 18.40 -0.90 -13.43
CA GLU A 190 19.39 -0.99 -12.33
C GLU A 190 18.72 -0.77 -10.96
N CYS A 191 17.83 0.22 -10.89
CA CYS A 191 17.00 0.49 -9.72
C CYS A 191 16.18 -0.74 -9.35
N PHE A 192 15.47 -1.33 -10.33
CA PHE A 192 14.61 -2.48 -10.09
C PHE A 192 15.37 -3.74 -9.70
N LEU A 193 16.50 -4.02 -10.36
CA LEU A 193 17.33 -5.18 -10.02
C LEU A 193 17.80 -5.11 -8.57
N THR A 194 18.28 -3.95 -8.15
CA THR A 194 18.84 -3.74 -6.81
C THR A 194 17.76 -3.70 -5.72
N ARG A 195 16.60 -3.09 -5.99
CA ARG A 195 15.55 -2.90 -4.98
C ARG A 195 14.56 -4.05 -4.90
N ILE A 196 14.32 -4.76 -6.00
CA ILE A 196 13.24 -5.76 -6.11
C ILE A 196 13.79 -7.12 -6.52
N SER A 197 14.49 -7.24 -7.65
CA SER A 197 14.86 -8.55 -8.21
C SER A 197 15.79 -9.38 -7.31
N GLN A 198 16.72 -8.74 -6.59
CA GLN A 198 17.60 -9.39 -5.62
C GLN A 198 16.89 -9.80 -4.33
N HIS A 199 15.61 -9.45 -4.19
CA HIS A 199 14.79 -9.60 -3.01
C HIS A 199 13.44 -10.26 -3.36
N PRO A 200 13.44 -11.54 -3.76
CA PRO A 200 12.22 -12.24 -4.20
C PRO A 200 11.10 -12.23 -3.13
N GLU A 201 11.46 -12.15 -1.85
CA GLU A 201 10.52 -12.00 -0.73
C GLU A 201 9.69 -10.71 -0.83
N ARG A 202 10.27 -9.62 -1.36
CA ARG A 202 9.56 -8.35 -1.55
C ARG A 202 8.49 -8.47 -2.61
N LEU A 203 8.79 -9.16 -3.72
CA LEU A 203 7.82 -9.40 -4.78
C LEU A 203 6.69 -10.31 -4.29
N GLN A 204 6.99 -11.36 -3.51
CA GLN A 204 5.96 -12.20 -2.88
C GLN A 204 5.03 -11.39 -1.96
N ASN A 205 5.55 -10.37 -1.27
CA ASN A 205 4.74 -9.47 -0.46
C ASN A 205 3.89 -8.51 -1.30
N VAL A 206 4.35 -8.06 -2.48
CA VAL A 206 3.49 -7.31 -3.43
C VAL A 206 2.32 -8.17 -3.89
N TYR A 207 2.56 -9.44 -4.23
CA TYR A 207 1.48 -10.38 -4.58
C TYR A 207 0.53 -10.64 -3.41
N PHE A 208 1.05 -10.69 -2.18
CA PHE A 208 0.23 -10.81 -0.99
C PHE A 208 -0.74 -9.63 -0.85
N ASP A 209 -0.25 -8.40 -1.02
CA ASP A 209 -1.08 -7.20 -0.98
C ASP A 209 -2.09 -7.16 -2.12
N TYR A 210 -1.67 -7.58 -3.32
CA TYR A 210 -2.58 -7.70 -4.47
C TYR A 210 -3.76 -8.62 -4.15
N VAL A 211 -3.50 -9.79 -3.57
CA VAL A 211 -4.55 -10.73 -3.17
C VAL A 211 -5.47 -10.13 -2.09
N ILE A 212 -4.91 -9.47 -1.07
CA ILE A 212 -5.70 -8.78 -0.03
C ILE A 212 -6.63 -7.73 -0.65
N MET A 213 -6.11 -6.88 -1.51
CA MET A 213 -6.89 -5.81 -2.14
C MET A 213 -7.98 -6.37 -3.06
N MET A 214 -7.63 -7.34 -3.92
CA MET A 214 -8.60 -7.98 -4.81
C MET A 214 -9.68 -8.73 -4.01
N ARG A 215 -9.32 -9.31 -2.87
CA ARG A 215 -10.30 -9.96 -1.99
C ARG A 215 -11.23 -8.94 -1.35
N ALA A 216 -10.71 -7.82 -0.86
CA ALA A 216 -11.53 -6.74 -0.31
C ALA A 216 -12.50 -6.16 -1.35
N LEU A 217 -12.07 -6.00 -2.61
CA LEU A 217 -12.95 -5.58 -3.72
C LEU A 217 -14.01 -6.63 -4.05
N SER A 218 -13.61 -7.89 -4.13
CA SER A 218 -14.53 -9.02 -4.34
C SER A 218 -15.62 -9.06 -3.27
N LYS A 219 -15.22 -8.86 -2.00
CA LYS A 219 -16.12 -8.80 -0.85
C LYS A 219 -17.03 -7.57 -0.84
N ALA A 220 -16.51 -6.40 -1.20
CA ALA A 220 -17.33 -5.21 -1.41
C ALA A 220 -18.41 -5.44 -2.49
N GLY A 221 -18.08 -6.19 -3.55
CA GLY A 221 -19.03 -6.55 -4.60
C GLY A 221 -20.10 -7.58 -4.21
N GLU A 222 -19.85 -8.47 -3.23
CA GLU A 222 -20.84 -9.44 -2.72
C GLU A 222 -22.05 -8.73 -2.08
N TYR A 223 -21.85 -7.51 -1.58
CA TYR A 223 -22.84 -6.74 -0.84
C TYR A 223 -23.11 -5.37 -1.44
N LEU A 224 -23.08 -5.25 -2.77
CA LEU A 224 -23.35 -4.00 -3.51
C LEU A 224 -24.64 -3.27 -3.05
N ASP A 225 -25.62 -3.99 -2.49
CA ASP A 225 -26.87 -3.44 -1.92
C ASP A 225 -26.79 -3.07 -0.41
N LYS A 226 -25.87 -3.68 0.36
CA LYS A 226 -25.66 -3.36 1.79
C LYS A 226 -24.51 -2.38 2.01
N PHE A 227 -23.65 -2.24 1.02
CA PHE A 227 -22.57 -1.27 0.96
C PHE A 227 -23.17 0.07 0.55
N SER A 228 -23.28 0.99 1.51
CA SER A 228 -23.70 2.37 1.25
C SER A 228 -22.56 3.32 1.55
N LEU A 229 -22.39 4.30 0.67
CA LEU A 229 -21.63 5.50 1.01
C LEU A 229 -22.41 6.28 2.08
N ARG A 230 -21.69 6.93 2.99
CA ARG A 230 -22.32 7.81 3.99
C ARG A 230 -23.16 8.87 3.29
N SER A 231 -24.24 9.30 3.95
CA SER A 231 -25.10 10.38 3.42
C SER A 231 -24.27 11.65 3.16
N GLY A 232 -24.30 12.15 1.92
CA GLY A 232 -23.47 13.28 1.46
C GLY A 232 -22.23 12.90 0.65
N ASP A 233 -21.80 11.64 0.71
CA ASP A 233 -20.65 11.10 -0.03
C ASP A 233 -21.03 10.37 -1.33
N GLU A 234 -22.29 10.50 -1.76
CA GLU A 234 -22.82 9.81 -2.94
C GLU A 234 -22.07 10.17 -4.23
N ILE A 235 -21.78 9.16 -5.05
CA ILE A 235 -21.21 9.36 -6.38
C ILE A 235 -22.31 9.89 -7.29
N LYS A 236 -22.28 11.21 -7.53
CA LYS A 236 -23.24 11.90 -8.40
C LYS A 236 -23.07 11.54 -9.87
N ASP A 237 -21.86 11.20 -10.28
CA ASP A 237 -21.53 10.86 -11.67
C ASP A 237 -21.98 9.43 -12.01
N GLU A 238 -22.89 9.32 -12.99
CA GLU A 238 -23.49 8.05 -13.36
C GLU A 238 -22.47 7.09 -14.00
N GLU A 239 -21.53 7.62 -14.77
CA GLU A 239 -20.47 6.83 -15.42
C GLU A 239 -19.54 6.20 -14.39
N SER A 240 -19.04 6.99 -13.42
CA SER A 240 -18.21 6.51 -12.32
C SER A 240 -18.92 5.44 -11.49
N ARG A 241 -20.21 5.62 -11.20
CA ARG A 241 -21.01 4.63 -10.47
C ARG A 241 -21.13 3.31 -11.26
N LYS A 242 -21.34 3.40 -12.57
CA LYS A 242 -21.41 2.23 -13.46
C LYS A 242 -20.07 1.50 -13.51
N GLN A 243 -18.97 2.21 -13.76
CA GLN A 243 -17.62 1.63 -13.81
C GLN A 243 -17.21 0.97 -12.49
N LEU A 244 -17.54 1.60 -11.35
CA LEU A 244 -17.32 0.99 -10.04
C LEU A 244 -18.11 -0.31 -9.87
N SER A 245 -19.38 -0.32 -10.26
CA SER A 245 -20.22 -1.53 -10.21
C SER A 245 -19.64 -2.66 -11.08
N GLU A 246 -19.20 -2.34 -12.30
CA GLU A 246 -18.58 -3.32 -13.21
C GLU A 246 -17.27 -3.89 -12.64
N LEU A 247 -16.42 -3.04 -12.08
CA LEU A 247 -15.17 -3.46 -11.43
C LEU A 247 -15.43 -4.42 -10.26
N LEU A 248 -16.36 -4.08 -9.38
CA LEU A 248 -16.71 -4.91 -8.23
C LEU A 248 -17.32 -6.24 -8.66
N GLN A 249 -18.14 -6.25 -9.71
CA GLN A 249 -18.69 -7.47 -10.29
C GLN A 249 -17.58 -8.36 -10.87
N LEU A 250 -16.64 -7.79 -11.61
CA LEU A 250 -15.50 -8.53 -12.16
C LEU A 250 -14.62 -9.13 -11.06
N ALA A 251 -14.38 -8.39 -9.98
CA ALA A 251 -13.63 -8.89 -8.82
C ALA A 251 -14.37 -10.03 -8.10
N ARG A 252 -15.70 -10.03 -8.12
CA ARG A 252 -16.53 -11.11 -7.56
C ARG A 252 -16.47 -12.38 -8.41
N GLU A 253 -16.55 -12.27 -9.73
CA GLU A 253 -16.54 -13.41 -10.64
C GLU A 253 -15.21 -14.17 -10.62
N ASN A 254 -14.09 -13.45 -10.53
CA ASN A 254 -12.75 -14.04 -10.58
C ASN A 254 -12.26 -14.64 -9.25
N ARG A 255 -13.10 -14.68 -8.20
CA ARG A 255 -12.82 -15.14 -6.81
C ARG A 255 -11.34 -15.48 -6.57
N PRO A 256 -10.50 -14.52 -6.14
CA PRO A 256 -9.13 -14.84 -5.80
C PRO A 256 -9.13 -15.97 -4.77
N SER A 257 -8.32 -17.01 -5.00
CA SER A 257 -8.19 -18.17 -4.12
C SER A 257 -7.46 -17.77 -2.84
N PHE A 258 -8.19 -17.15 -1.93
CA PHE A 258 -7.80 -16.87 -0.57
C PHE A 258 -8.76 -17.63 0.33
N ASP A 259 -8.23 -18.40 1.27
CA ASP A 259 -9.03 -19.09 2.28
C ASP A 259 -9.10 -18.19 3.52
N GLU A 260 -10.22 -17.47 3.64
CA GLU A 260 -10.47 -16.48 4.71
C GLU A 260 -10.33 -17.10 6.10
N HIS A 261 -10.66 -18.38 6.21
CA HIS A 261 -10.72 -19.11 7.46
C HIS A 261 -9.36 -19.29 8.14
N LYS A 262 -8.25 -18.92 7.48
CA LYS A 262 -6.89 -19.00 8.04
C LYS A 262 -6.39 -17.70 8.63
N LEU A 263 -7.04 -16.56 8.33
CA LEU A 263 -6.56 -15.27 8.81
C LEU A 263 -7.30 -14.84 10.08
N PHE A 264 -8.64 -14.82 10.13
CA PHE A 264 -9.36 -14.14 11.22
C PHE A 264 -10.72 -14.73 11.64
N THR A 265 -10.86 -16.06 11.78
CA THR A 265 -12.17 -16.64 12.14
C THR A 265 -12.70 -16.22 13.51
N LEU A 266 -14.01 -15.98 13.59
CA LEU A 266 -14.75 -16.15 14.84
C LEU A 266 -15.11 -17.64 14.98
N THR A 267 -14.78 -18.26 16.10
CA THR A 267 -15.08 -19.67 16.41
C THR A 267 -16.10 -19.74 17.55
N ASP A 268 -16.56 -20.93 17.92
CA ASP A 268 -17.42 -21.09 19.11
C ASP A 268 -16.68 -20.81 20.43
N ASP A 269 -15.36 -20.56 20.38
CA ASP A 269 -14.55 -20.19 21.55
C ASP A 269 -14.66 -18.68 21.83
N PRO A 270 -15.30 -18.26 22.95
CA PRO A 270 -15.44 -16.85 23.30
C PRO A 270 -14.11 -16.15 23.59
N ASN A 271 -13.04 -16.87 23.95
CA ASN A 271 -11.72 -16.27 24.14
C ASN A 271 -11.07 -15.93 22.80
N HIS A 272 -11.15 -16.85 21.83
CA HIS A 272 -10.66 -16.62 20.48
C HIS A 272 -11.38 -15.43 19.82
N ASN A 273 -12.70 -15.35 19.97
CA ASN A 273 -13.48 -14.23 19.42
C ASN A 273 -13.08 -12.88 20.04
N ARG A 274 -12.78 -12.87 21.35
CA ARG A 274 -12.30 -11.66 22.04
C ARG A 274 -10.92 -11.25 21.54
N GLU A 275 -10.04 -12.20 21.24
CA GLU A 275 -8.72 -11.96 20.66
C GLU A 275 -8.83 -11.42 19.23
N THR A 276 -9.69 -11.99 18.38
CA THR A 276 -9.97 -11.52 17.02
C THR A 276 -10.54 -10.09 17.00
N LEU A 277 -11.45 -9.76 17.94
CA LEU A 277 -11.98 -8.40 18.07
C LEU A 277 -10.94 -7.38 18.56
N ALA A 278 -10.11 -7.77 19.53
CA ALA A 278 -8.99 -6.94 19.99
C ALA A 278 -8.00 -6.68 18.85
N LEU A 279 -7.78 -7.69 18.02
CA LEU A 279 -6.90 -7.60 16.88
C LEU A 279 -7.38 -6.62 15.80
N LYS A 280 -8.67 -6.64 15.47
CA LYS A 280 -9.27 -5.67 14.55
C LYS A 280 -9.00 -4.23 15.03
N GLU A 281 -9.12 -3.99 16.33
CA GLU A 281 -8.83 -2.69 16.93
C GLU A 281 -7.32 -2.37 16.90
N ASP A 282 -6.44 -3.34 17.17
CA ASP A 282 -4.98 -3.17 17.08
C ASP A 282 -4.56 -2.78 15.65
N PHE A 283 -5.05 -3.49 14.63
CA PHE A 283 -4.80 -3.12 13.23
C PHE A 283 -5.27 -1.70 12.93
N ARG A 284 -6.49 -1.34 13.36
CA ARG A 284 -7.02 0.02 13.17
C ARG A 284 -6.12 1.07 13.82
N MET A 285 -5.62 0.79 15.03
CA MET A 285 -4.73 1.69 15.76
C MET A 285 -3.37 1.82 15.06
N HIS A 286 -2.76 0.72 14.63
CA HIS A 286 -1.48 0.74 13.92
C HIS A 286 -1.57 1.53 12.60
N PHE A 287 -2.60 1.31 11.79
CA PHE A 287 -2.79 2.07 10.54
C PHE A 287 -3.04 3.56 10.80
N ARG A 288 -3.72 3.93 11.89
CA ARG A 288 -3.86 5.32 12.32
C ARG A 288 -2.51 5.94 12.73
N ASN A 289 -1.69 5.21 13.47
CA ASN A 289 -0.36 5.66 13.85
C ASN A 289 0.54 5.82 12.62
N ILE A 290 0.48 4.89 11.66
CA ILE A 290 1.19 5.02 10.39
C ILE A 290 0.74 6.27 9.63
N SER A 291 -0.56 6.56 9.57
CA SER A 291 -1.06 7.80 8.94
C SER A 291 -0.43 9.06 9.57
N ARG A 292 -0.26 9.08 10.90
CA ARG A 292 0.45 10.17 11.61
C ARG A 292 1.95 10.18 11.31
N ILE A 293 2.58 9.02 11.15
CA ILE A 293 3.98 8.93 10.71
C ILE A 293 4.13 9.52 9.29
N MET A 294 3.15 9.33 8.41
CA MET A 294 3.16 9.93 7.06
C MET A 294 3.17 11.47 7.11
N ASP A 295 2.69 12.10 8.17
CA ASP A 295 2.80 13.56 8.35
C ASP A 295 4.24 14.05 8.55
N CYS A 296 5.16 13.14 8.88
CA CYS A 296 6.59 13.44 8.99
C CYS A 296 7.35 13.31 7.66
N VAL A 297 6.68 12.96 6.56
CA VAL A 297 7.30 12.78 5.25
C VAL A 297 7.48 14.14 4.57
N GLY A 298 8.73 14.58 4.39
CA GLY A 298 9.07 15.87 3.79
C GLY A 298 8.93 15.95 2.25
N CYS A 299 8.43 14.90 1.61
CA CYS A 299 8.12 14.88 0.18
C CYS A 299 6.60 14.88 0.01
N ASP A 300 6.03 15.93 -0.58
CA ASP A 300 4.57 16.11 -0.60
C ASP A 300 3.85 15.01 -1.41
N LYS A 301 4.35 14.68 -2.61
CA LYS A 301 3.82 13.55 -3.40
C LYS A 301 3.95 12.21 -2.67
N CYS A 302 5.08 11.98 -1.98
CA CYS A 302 5.30 10.76 -1.22
C CYS A 302 4.35 10.67 -0.02
N ARG A 303 4.08 11.80 0.66
CA ARG A 303 3.11 11.91 1.75
C ARG A 303 1.69 11.66 1.25
N LEU A 304 1.32 12.26 0.10
CA LEU A 304 0.03 12.06 -0.54
C LEU A 304 -0.22 10.57 -0.83
N TRP A 305 0.66 9.94 -1.60
CA TRP A 305 0.50 8.52 -1.95
C TRP A 305 0.62 7.60 -0.75
N GLY A 306 1.53 7.91 0.20
CA GLY A 306 1.63 7.20 1.47
C GLY A 306 0.31 7.22 2.25
N LYS A 307 -0.35 8.38 2.37
CA LYS A 307 -1.66 8.47 3.03
C LYS A 307 -2.76 7.75 2.26
N VAL A 308 -2.80 7.87 0.93
CA VAL A 308 -3.76 7.17 0.07
C VAL A 308 -3.63 5.66 0.23
N GLN A 309 -2.42 5.12 0.11
CA GLN A 309 -2.15 3.69 0.18
C GLN A 309 -2.41 3.10 1.56
N ILE A 310 -1.97 3.76 2.63
CA ILE A 310 -2.24 3.31 4.01
C ILE A 310 -3.73 3.34 4.32
N THR A 311 -4.45 4.38 3.88
CA THR A 311 -5.92 4.45 4.04
C THR A 311 -6.62 3.37 3.23
N GLY A 312 -6.15 3.08 2.01
CA GLY A 312 -6.74 2.06 1.14
C GLY A 312 -6.54 0.65 1.69
N VAL A 313 -5.35 0.33 2.20
CA VAL A 313 -5.08 -0.94 2.89
C VAL A 313 -5.90 -1.05 4.17
N GLY A 314 -5.97 0.01 4.99
CA GLY A 314 -6.80 0.04 6.19
C GLY A 314 -8.29 -0.17 5.87
N THR A 315 -8.77 0.41 4.76
CA THR A 315 -10.14 0.21 4.26
C THR A 315 -10.35 -1.23 3.78
N ALA A 316 -9.36 -1.82 3.11
CA ALA A 316 -9.42 -3.23 2.70
C ALA A 316 -9.53 -4.15 3.91
N LEU A 317 -8.71 -3.95 4.95
CA LEU A 317 -8.79 -4.71 6.20
C LEU A 317 -10.13 -4.47 6.93
N LYS A 318 -10.61 -3.22 7.01
CA LYS A 318 -11.93 -2.89 7.58
C LYS A 318 -13.05 -3.67 6.89
N LEU A 319 -13.01 -3.73 5.55
CA LEU A 319 -13.94 -4.53 4.77
C LEU A 319 -13.80 -6.00 5.16
N LEU A 320 -12.60 -6.59 5.04
CA LEU A 320 -12.36 -8.00 5.35
C LEU A 320 -12.84 -8.41 6.75
N PHE A 321 -12.59 -7.59 7.78
CA PHE A 321 -13.01 -7.85 9.17
C PHE A 321 -14.52 -7.72 9.41
N ALA A 322 -15.20 -6.86 8.65
CA ALA A 322 -16.64 -6.64 8.86
C ALA A 322 -17.50 -7.80 8.34
N PHE A 323 -16.95 -8.69 7.51
CA PHE A 323 -17.69 -9.82 6.94
C PHE A 323 -17.72 -11.06 7.84
N GLU A 324 -16.98 -11.07 8.96
CA GLU A 324 -16.93 -12.20 9.90
C GLU A 324 -17.86 -12.01 11.11
N GLU A 325 -18.23 -10.77 11.45
CA GLU A 325 -19.13 -10.40 12.56
C GLU A 325 -20.63 -10.58 12.20
N SER A 326 -21.06 -11.82 11.93
CA SER A 326 -22.48 -12.27 11.85
C SER A 326 -23.40 -11.70 10.74
N GLU A 327 -24.30 -12.55 10.20
CA GLU A 327 -25.23 -12.26 9.09
C GLU A 327 -26.34 -11.23 9.43
N THR A 328 -26.40 -10.76 10.68
CA THR A 328 -27.48 -9.90 11.20
C THR A 328 -27.00 -8.46 11.44
N GLU A 329 -27.26 -7.61 10.44
CA GLU A 329 -27.49 -6.16 10.57
C GLU A 329 -26.34 -5.13 10.63
N GLN A 330 -25.05 -5.48 10.51
CA GLN A 330 -24.03 -4.41 10.33
C GLN A 330 -23.83 -4.03 8.85
N ARG A 331 -24.36 -2.86 8.48
CA ARG A 331 -24.01 -2.18 7.21
C ARG A 331 -22.65 -1.53 7.38
N VAL A 332 -21.68 -1.96 6.58
CA VAL A 332 -20.38 -1.29 6.51
C VAL A 332 -20.56 0.01 5.73
N GLU A 333 -20.37 1.14 6.41
CA GLU A 333 -20.39 2.46 5.77
C GLU A 333 -18.95 2.92 5.49
N LEU A 334 -18.70 3.31 4.24
CA LEU A 334 -17.46 3.95 3.83
C LEU A 334 -17.70 5.44 3.53
N THR A 335 -16.73 6.27 3.89
CA THR A 335 -16.60 7.62 3.31
C THR A 335 -16.21 7.53 1.84
N ARG A 336 -16.44 8.62 1.12
CA ARG A 336 -15.86 8.84 -0.21
C ARG A 336 -14.34 8.68 -0.20
N ASN A 337 -13.65 9.19 0.81
CA ASN A 337 -12.19 9.12 0.90
C ASN A 337 -11.69 7.68 1.09
N GLU A 338 -12.36 6.88 1.93
CA GLU A 338 -12.06 5.45 2.09
C GLU A 338 -12.22 4.70 0.76
N LEU A 339 -13.31 4.97 0.02
CA LEU A 339 -13.54 4.36 -1.29
C LEU A 339 -12.48 4.78 -2.33
N VAL A 340 -12.20 6.08 -2.43
CA VAL A 340 -11.18 6.61 -3.35
C VAL A 340 -9.81 6.00 -3.03
N ALA A 341 -9.45 5.93 -1.75
CA ALA A 341 -8.21 5.33 -1.30
C ALA A 341 -8.15 3.83 -1.63
N LEU A 342 -9.21 3.08 -1.37
CA LEU A 342 -9.30 1.64 -1.69
C LEU A 342 -9.03 1.36 -3.18
N ILE A 343 -9.74 2.06 -4.06
CA ILE A 343 -9.63 1.86 -5.51
C ILE A 343 -8.26 2.27 -6.03
N ASN A 344 -7.74 3.44 -5.63
CA ASN A 344 -6.42 3.90 -6.07
C ASN A 344 -5.30 2.98 -5.55
N THR A 345 -5.41 2.50 -4.32
CA THR A 345 -4.43 1.56 -3.75
C THR A 345 -4.42 0.23 -4.49
N ALA A 346 -5.60 -0.33 -4.77
CA ALA A 346 -5.73 -1.56 -5.55
C ALA A 346 -5.14 -1.38 -6.96
N HIS A 347 -5.38 -0.22 -7.58
CA HIS A 347 -4.81 0.12 -8.87
C HIS A 347 -3.27 0.20 -8.85
N ARG A 348 -2.66 0.91 -7.89
CA ARG A 348 -1.19 0.99 -7.75
C ARG A 348 -0.55 -0.40 -7.56
N ILE A 349 -1.12 -1.22 -6.67
CA ILE A 349 -0.61 -2.57 -6.44
C ILE A 349 -0.77 -3.45 -7.69
N SER A 350 -1.90 -3.32 -8.41
CA SER A 350 -2.12 -4.00 -9.69
C SER A 350 -1.10 -3.58 -10.76
N GLU A 351 -0.79 -2.29 -10.87
CA GLU A 351 0.25 -1.79 -11.77
C GLU A 351 1.63 -2.33 -11.39
N SER A 352 1.95 -2.42 -10.09
CA SER A 352 3.22 -2.99 -9.63
C SER A 352 3.39 -4.45 -10.06
N VAL A 353 2.31 -5.23 -10.05
CA VAL A 353 2.32 -6.63 -10.52
C VAL A 353 2.40 -6.69 -12.05
N CYS A 354 1.74 -5.78 -12.76
CA CYS A 354 1.73 -5.74 -14.23
C CYS A 354 3.00 -5.11 -14.84
N THR A 355 3.78 -4.38 -14.05
CA THR A 355 4.95 -3.63 -14.52
C THR A 355 5.95 -4.56 -15.20
N ARG A 356 6.18 -4.33 -16.49
CA ARG A 356 7.22 -5.01 -17.28
C ARG A 356 8.35 -4.03 -17.54
N MET A 357 9.53 -4.32 -17.01
CA MET A 357 10.73 -3.55 -17.33
C MET A 357 11.40 -4.14 -18.56
N GLU A 358 11.01 -3.63 -19.73
CA GLU A 358 11.69 -3.91 -21.00
C GLU A 358 12.74 -2.82 -21.26
N ARG A 359 13.88 -3.20 -21.85
CA ARG A 359 15.01 -2.30 -22.15
C ARG A 359 14.80 -1.53 -23.44
#